data_AF-A0A0Q3LTY6-F1
#
_entry.id   AF-A0A0Q3LTY6-F1
#
_cell.length_a   1.000
_cell.length_b   1.000
_cell.length_c   1.000
_cell.angle_alpha   90.00
_cell.angle_beta   90.00
_cell.angle_gamma   90.00
#
_symmetry.space_group_name_H-M   'P 1'
#
loop_
_entity.id
_entity.type
_entity.pdbx_description
1 polymer ?
#
loop_
_entity_poly.entity_id
_entity_poly.type
_entity_poly.pdbx_seq_one_letter_code
_entity_poly.pdbx_strand_id
1 'polypeptide(L)'
;MVEWWNGIGAILDFTNPAARDWFQSHLRQLRHKYGISSFKFDAGETSYLPKQFSTFRPLSDPSIWSRRYTEMAIPFYELAEVRVGYQSQNISCFFRIIDRDSI
;
A
#
# COMPACT_ATOMS: atom_id res chain seq x y z
N MET A 1 9.57 11.53 8.56
CA MET A 1 8.36 12.03 7.87
C MET A 1 8.68 12.20 6.40
N VAL A 2 7.67 12.13 5.54
CA VAL A 2 7.79 12.21 4.07
C VAL A 2 6.98 13.40 3.58
N GLU A 3 7.51 14.14 2.61
CA GLU A 3 6.79 15.21 1.94
C GLU A 3 5.90 14.61 0.84
N TRP A 4 4.59 14.78 0.99
CA TRP A 4 3.58 14.37 0.01
C TRP A 4 3.05 15.60 -0.72
N TRP A 5 2.27 15.36 -1.78
CA TRP A 5 1.62 16.42 -2.56
C TRP A 5 0.72 17.35 -1.74
N ASN A 6 0.26 16.91 -0.56
CA ASN A 6 -0.57 17.69 0.36
C ASN A 6 0.10 17.89 1.75
N GLY A 7 1.42 18.05 1.77
CA GLY A 7 2.18 18.37 2.97
C GLY A 7 2.89 17.17 3.61
N ILE A 8 3.32 17.36 4.86
CA ILE A 8 4.17 16.39 5.57
C ILE A 8 3.31 15.28 6.17
N GLY A 9 3.68 14.03 5.89
CA GLY A 9 3.01 12.84 6.42
C GLY A 9 3.97 11.71 6.81
N ALA A 10 3.39 10.55 7.07
CA ALA A 10 4.10 9.32 7.41
C ALA A 10 3.78 8.21 6.40
N ILE A 11 4.67 7.22 6.34
CA ILE A 11 4.45 5.96 5.64
C ILE A 11 4.18 4.89 6.69
N LEU A 12 3.10 4.13 6.53
CA LEU A 12 2.83 2.97 7.37
C LEU A 12 3.78 1.83 7.01
N ASP A 13 4.42 1.25 8.01
CA ASP A 13 5.30 0.12 7.80
C ASP A 13 4.50 -1.19 7.69
N PHE A 14 4.13 -1.57 6.46
CA PHE A 14 3.41 -2.82 6.20
C PHE A 14 4.25 -4.09 6.43
N THR A 15 5.54 -3.98 6.73
CA THR A 15 6.34 -5.12 7.22
C THR A 15 6.03 -5.46 8.68
N ASN A 16 5.45 -4.51 9.43
CA ASN A 16 4.94 -4.74 10.77
C ASN A 16 3.51 -5.33 10.69
N PRO A 17 3.28 -6.58 11.12
CA PRO A 17 1.95 -7.18 11.07
C PRO A 17 0.93 -6.38 11.90
N ALA A 18 1.33 -5.75 13.01
CA ALA A 18 0.42 -4.94 13.82
C ALA A 18 -0.06 -3.69 13.07
N ALA A 19 0.82 -3.03 12.29
CA ALA A 19 0.44 -1.86 11.49
C ALA A 19 -0.49 -2.26 10.33
N ARG A 20 -0.22 -3.40 9.68
CA ARG A 20 -1.10 -3.98 8.66
C ARG A 20 -2.47 -4.28 9.24
N ASP A 21 -2.53 -5.00 10.35
CA ASP A 21 -3.79 -5.44 10.95
C ASP A 21 -4.62 -4.26 11.45
N TRP A 22 -3.96 -3.24 12.02
CA TRP A 22 -4.56 -1.95 12.37
C TRP A 22 -5.14 -1.26 11.14
N PHE A 23 -4.39 -1.11 10.04
CA PHE A 23 -4.90 -0.43 8.85
C PHE A 23 -6.09 -1.20 8.23
N GLN A 24 -5.99 -2.54 8.14
CA GLN A 24 -7.07 -3.38 7.65
C GLN A 24 -8.33 -3.30 8.54
N SER A 25 -8.19 -3.14 9.86
CA SER A 25 -9.36 -2.98 10.73
C SER A 25 -10.11 -1.68 10.43
N HIS A 26 -9.39 -0.60 10.12
CA HIS A 26 -10.01 0.68 9.73
C HIS A 26 -10.75 0.54 8.40
N LEU A 27 -10.16 -0.15 7.41
CA LEU A 27 -10.84 -0.42 6.13
C LEU A 27 -12.09 -1.28 6.32
N ARG A 28 -12.04 -2.32 7.16
CA ARG A 28 -13.24 -3.12 7.49
C ARG A 28 -14.33 -2.28 8.17
N GLN A 29 -13.96 -1.39 9.09
CA GLN A 29 -14.91 -0.46 9.72
C GLN A 29 -15.54 0.47 8.69
N LEU A 30 -14.77 0.99 7.74
CA LEU A 30 -15.29 1.81 6.64
C LEU A 30 -16.30 1.06 5.78
N ARG A 31 -16.02 -0.20 5.40
CA ARG A 31 -16.98 -1.05 4.69
C ARG A 31 -18.26 -1.27 5.49
N HIS A 32 -18.14 -1.62 6.77
CA HIS A 32 -19.28 -1.90 7.62
C HIS A 32 -20.15 -0.67 7.88
N LYS A 33 -19.53 0.48 8.17
CA LYS A 33 -20.23 1.70 8.56
C LYS A 33 -20.88 2.42 7.39
N TYR A 34 -20.24 2.41 6.23
CA TYR A 34 -20.65 3.26 5.09
C TYR A 34 -21.03 2.45 3.83
N GLY A 35 -20.99 1.12 3.88
CA GLY A 35 -21.31 0.28 2.73
C GLY A 35 -20.28 0.41 1.59
N ILE A 36 -19.02 0.73 1.90
CA ILE A 36 -17.96 0.82 0.88
C ILE A 36 -17.74 -0.56 0.23
N SER A 37 -17.91 -0.62 -1.08
CA SER A 37 -17.77 -1.85 -1.86
C SER A 37 -16.31 -2.25 -2.07
N SER A 38 -15.43 -1.29 -2.35
CA SER A 38 -14.02 -1.55 -2.64
C SER A 38 -13.12 -0.34 -2.38
N PHE A 39 -11.82 -0.53 -2.52
CA PHE A 39 -10.80 0.48 -2.28
C PHE A 39 -9.84 0.61 -3.46
N LYS A 40 -9.36 1.83 -3.68
CA LYS A 40 -8.18 2.09 -4.50
C LYS A 40 -7.00 2.35 -3.57
N PHE A 41 -5.92 1.61 -3.78
CA PHE A 41 -4.67 1.71 -3.02
C PHE A 41 -3.60 2.40 -3.88
N ASP A 42 -3.57 3.73 -3.76
CA ASP A 42 -2.64 4.58 -4.50
C ASP A 42 -1.29 4.71 -3.77
N ALA A 43 -0.23 5.00 -4.52
CA ALA A 43 1.16 4.89 -4.06
C ALA A 43 1.62 3.45 -3.80
N GLY A 44 2.58 3.29 -2.89
CA GLY A 44 3.20 2.00 -2.56
C GLY A 44 4.58 1.77 -3.22
N GLU A 45 5.00 2.64 -4.13
CA GLU A 45 6.32 2.58 -4.75
C GLU A 45 7.44 2.91 -3.76
N THR A 46 8.58 2.24 -3.90
CA THR A 46 9.76 2.49 -3.08
C THR A 46 10.34 3.89 -3.27
N SER A 47 10.02 4.58 -4.37
CA SER A 47 10.41 5.97 -4.61
C SER A 47 9.82 6.95 -3.59
N TYR A 48 8.72 6.58 -2.91
CA TYR A 48 8.15 7.39 -1.83
C TYR A 48 8.79 7.13 -0.46
N LEU A 49 9.60 6.07 -0.32
CA LEU A 49 10.28 5.79 0.94
C LEU A 49 11.36 6.87 1.21
N PRO A 50 11.53 7.33 2.46
CA PRO A 50 12.60 8.25 2.80
C PRO A 50 13.98 7.62 2.50
N LYS A 51 14.98 8.45 2.15
CA LYS A 51 16.35 7.96 1.89
C LYS A 51 16.92 7.09 3.01
N GLN A 52 16.59 7.42 4.26
CA GLN A 52 16.94 6.65 5.43
C GLN A 52 15.64 6.22 6.10
N PHE A 53 15.31 4.94 5.98
CA PHE A 53 14.13 4.36 6.60
C PHE A 53 14.51 3.09 7.35
N SER A 54 13.66 2.71 8.28
CA SER A 54 13.75 1.43 8.99
C SER A 54 12.36 0.82 9.00
N THR A 55 12.34 -0.50 9.00
CA THR A 55 11.14 -1.34 8.96
C THR A 55 11.18 -2.31 10.12
N PHE A 56 10.08 -2.99 10.39
CA PHE A 56 9.93 -3.95 11.48
C PHE A 56 11.05 -4.99 11.50
N ARG A 57 11.52 -5.38 10.31
CA ARG A 57 12.74 -6.15 10.11
C ARG A 57 13.52 -5.55 8.95
N PRO A 58 14.87 -5.50 9.02
CA PRO A 58 15.69 -5.04 7.91
C PRO A 58 15.32 -5.76 6.61
N LEU A 59 15.15 -4.98 5.54
CA LEU A 59 14.86 -5.51 4.22
C LEU A 59 16.17 -5.68 3.44
N SER A 60 16.37 -6.85 2.84
CA SER A 60 17.47 -7.09 1.89
C SER A 60 17.23 -6.39 0.54
N ASP A 61 15.97 -6.10 0.23
CA ASP A 61 15.51 -5.42 -0.97
C ASP A 61 14.34 -4.48 -0.60
N PRO A 62 14.46 -3.16 -0.83
CA PRO A 62 13.38 -2.21 -0.56
C PRO A 62 12.04 -2.56 -1.23
N SER A 63 12.06 -3.23 -2.38
CA SER A 63 10.87 -3.63 -3.14
C SER A 63 9.98 -4.62 -2.37
N ILE A 64 10.53 -5.30 -1.36
CA ILE A 64 9.75 -6.11 -0.42
C ILE A 64 8.72 -5.24 0.31
N TRP A 65 9.01 -3.97 0.58
CA TRP A 65 8.02 -3.06 1.17
C TRP A 65 6.80 -2.89 0.26
N SER A 66 7.01 -2.66 -1.04
CA SER A 66 5.93 -2.61 -2.03
C SER A 66 5.15 -3.91 -2.11
N ARG A 67 5.81 -5.06 -2.02
CA ARG A 67 5.12 -6.36 -1.91
C ARG A 67 4.22 -6.43 -0.67
N ARG A 68 4.71 -6.03 0.51
CA ARG A 68 3.90 -6.03 1.75
C ARG A 68 2.74 -5.04 1.69
N TYR A 69 2.94 -3.90 1.03
CA TYR A 69 1.88 -2.95 0.71
C TYR A 69 0.78 -3.59 -0.14
N THR A 70 1.14 -4.29 -1.23
CA THR A 70 0.16 -4.99 -2.07
C THR A 70 -0.53 -6.14 -1.32
N GLU A 71 0.20 -6.91 -0.51
CA GLU A 71 -0.38 -8.00 0.30
C GLU A 71 -1.39 -7.51 1.34
N MET A 72 -1.23 -6.27 1.83
CA MET A 72 -2.22 -5.66 2.73
C MET A 72 -3.60 -5.55 2.08
N ALA A 73 -3.67 -5.39 0.75
CA ALA A 73 -4.92 -5.28 -0.01
C ALA A 73 -5.64 -6.63 -0.24
N ILE A 74 -4.98 -7.77 0.00
CA ILE A 74 -5.53 -9.11 -0.30
C ILE A 74 -6.94 -9.34 0.27
N PRO A 75 -7.28 -8.96 1.51
CA PRO A 75 -8.64 -9.17 2.03
C PRO A 75 -9.74 -8.37 1.31
N PHE A 76 -9.37 -7.48 0.40
CA PHE A 76 -10.28 -6.59 -0.33
C PHE A 76 -10.23 -6.82 -1.86
N TYR A 77 -9.64 -7.95 -2.30
CA TYR A 77 -9.23 -8.18 -3.69
C TYR A 77 -10.34 -8.07 -4.76
N GLU A 78 -11.60 -8.37 -4.43
CA GLU A 78 -12.68 -8.55 -5.43
C GLU A 78 -12.81 -7.39 -6.43
N LEU A 79 -12.64 -6.16 -5.95
CA LEU A 79 -12.75 -4.93 -6.72
C LEU A 79 -11.67 -3.91 -6.31
N ALA A 80 -10.61 -4.37 -5.65
CA ALA A 80 -9.53 -3.50 -5.22
C ALA A 80 -8.56 -3.23 -6.37
N GLU A 81 -8.16 -1.96 -6.48
CA GLU A 81 -7.09 -1.50 -7.37
C GLU A 81 -5.83 -1.21 -6.56
N VAL A 82 -4.65 -1.62 -7.05
CA VAL A 82 -3.34 -1.30 -6.49
C VAL A 82 -2.45 -0.74 -7.59
N ARG A 83 -1.65 0.30 -7.32
CA ARG A 83 -0.79 0.93 -8.33
C ARG A 83 0.59 0.26 -8.51
N VAL A 84 1.11 -0.33 -7.42
CA VAL A 84 2.43 -0.96 -7.41
C VAL A 84 2.31 -2.48 -7.26
N GLY A 85 3.21 -3.22 -7.92
CA GLY A 85 3.38 -4.65 -7.71
C GLY A 85 4.86 -5.03 -7.72
N TYR A 86 5.26 -5.88 -6.77
CA TYR A 86 6.57 -6.52 -6.76
C TYR A 86 6.40 -8.01 -6.41
N GLN A 87 6.76 -8.90 -7.34
CA GLN A 87 6.53 -10.34 -7.23
C GLN A 87 5.07 -10.69 -6.85
N SER A 88 4.11 -9.91 -7.36
CA SER A 88 2.70 -9.94 -6.93
C SER A 88 1.79 -10.80 -7.82
N GLN A 89 2.35 -11.73 -8.61
CA GLN A 89 1.60 -12.57 -9.55
C GLN A 89 0.53 -13.43 -8.87
N ASN A 90 0.69 -13.71 -7.57
CA ASN A 90 -0.26 -14.45 -6.76
C ASN A 90 -1.33 -13.58 -6.08
N ILE A 91 -1.39 -12.28 -6.38
CA ILE A 91 -2.33 -11.33 -5.77
C ILE A 91 -3.38 -10.94 -6.81
N SER A 92 -4.65 -11.26 -6.57
CA SER A 92 -5.75 -11.09 -7.52
C SER A 92 -6.36 -9.68 -7.58
N CYS A 93 -5.67 -8.66 -7.06
CA CYS A 93 -6.13 -7.27 -7.20
C CYS A 93 -5.92 -6.76 -8.64
N PHE A 94 -6.66 -5.72 -9.04
CA PHE A 94 -6.40 -5.03 -10.29
C PHE A 94 -5.17 -4.14 -10.17
N PHE A 95 -4.18 -4.32 -11.05
CA PHE A 95 -2.99 -3.48 -11.07
C PHE A 95 -3.13 -2.37 -12.09
N ARG A 96 -3.10 -1.11 -11.63
CA ARG A 96 -3.11 0.07 -12.49
C ARG A 96 -1.68 0.51 -12.78
N ILE A 97 -1.40 0.86 -14.03
CA ILE A 97 -0.14 1.52 -14.41
C ILE A 97 -0.07 2.91 -13.75
N ILE A 98 1.15 3.40 -13.47
CA ILE A 98 1.39 4.75 -12.97
C ILE A 98 0.76 5.82 -13.89
N ASP A 99 0.49 7.00 -13.32
CA ASP A 99 -0.05 8.11 -14.08
C ASP A 99 0.81 8.40 -15.32
N ARG A 100 0.12 8.51 -16.46
CA ARG A 100 0.75 8.84 -17.73
C ARG A 100 0.90 10.35 -17.82
N ASP A 101 2.14 10.82 -17.78
CA ASP A 101 2.45 12.17 -18.20
C ASP A 101 2.38 12.26 -19.73
N SER A 102 1.65 13.25 -20.25
CA SER A 102 1.66 13.59 -21.67
C SER A 102 2.51 14.85 -21.85
N ILE A 103 3.41 14.80 -22.84
CA ILE A 103 4.11 15.97 -23.38
C ILE A 103 3.22 16.72 -24.37
#